data_AF-A0A0C2FK04-F1
#
_entry.id   AF-A0A0C2FK04-F1
#
_cell.length_a   1.000
_cell.length_b   1.000
_cell.length_c   1.000
_cell.angle_alpha   90.00
_cell.angle_beta   90.00
_cell.angle_gamma   90.00
#
_symmetry.space_group_name_H-M   'P 1'
#
loop_
_entity.id
_entity.type
_entity.pdbx_description
1 polymer ?
#
loop_
_entity_poly.entity_id
_entity_poly.type
_entity_poly.pdbx_seq_one_letter_code
_entity_poly.pdbx_strand_id
1 'polypeptide(L)'
;MIRDAARHLDADSIHKASMCAMAKLHATENCSQVVNQALQMFGGYGYLKDYPLQQYLRDLRVHQILEGTNEMMRLIVGRDLLSNETLGLK
;
A
#
# COMPACT_ATOMS: atom_id res chain seq x y z
N MET A 1 -4.43 10.20 -4.10
CA MET A 1 -3.50 9.57 -3.13
C MET A 1 -2.07 9.45 -3.61
N ILE A 2 -1.72 8.60 -4.60
CA ILE A 2 -0.32 8.43 -5.04
C ILE A 2 0.30 9.75 -5.52
N ARG A 3 -0.44 10.49 -6.37
CA ARG A 3 -0.02 11.83 -6.83
C ARG A 3 0.09 12.83 -5.69
N ASP A 4 -0.72 12.70 -4.64
CA ASP A 4 -0.66 13.61 -3.49
C ASP A 4 0.59 13.35 -2.67
N ALA A 5 0.92 12.08 -2.42
CA ALA A 5 2.17 11.70 -1.77
C ALA A 5 3.39 12.20 -2.55
N ALA A 6 3.40 12.09 -3.87
CA ALA A 6 4.45 12.67 -4.71
C ALA A 6 4.56 14.19 -4.52
N ARG A 7 3.44 14.92 -4.53
CA ARG A 7 3.44 16.38 -4.27
C ARG A 7 4.00 16.74 -2.88
N HIS A 8 3.64 15.99 -1.84
CA HIS A 8 4.19 16.23 -0.49
C HIS A 8 5.68 15.93 -0.41
N LEU A 9 6.16 14.91 -1.14
CA LEU A 9 7.58 14.58 -1.23
C LEU A 9 8.35 15.70 -1.96
N ASP A 10 7.85 16.13 -3.12
CA ASP A 10 8.48 17.19 -3.92
C ASP A 10 8.52 18.54 -3.18
N ALA A 11 7.50 18.83 -2.36
CA ALA A 11 7.42 20.05 -1.55
C ALA A 11 8.16 19.95 -0.20
N ASP A 12 8.89 18.87 0.06
CA ASP A 12 9.59 18.58 1.33
C ASP A 12 8.71 18.68 2.59
N SER A 13 7.42 18.41 2.45
CA SER A 13 6.42 18.51 3.53
C SER A 13 6.80 17.71 4.77
N ILE A 14 6.45 18.20 5.97
CA ILE A 14 6.62 17.46 7.22
C ILE A 14 5.91 16.08 7.18
N HIS A 15 4.72 16.02 6.57
CA HIS A 15 3.95 14.78 6.37
C HIS A 15 4.39 13.91 5.19
N LYS A 16 5.53 14.19 4.52
CA LYS A 16 5.94 13.42 3.32
C LYS A 16 6.05 11.91 3.60
N ALA A 17 6.56 11.54 4.77
CA ALA A 17 6.74 10.14 5.16
C ALA A 17 5.39 9.41 5.36
N SER A 18 4.44 10.02 6.08
CA SER A 18 3.11 9.44 6.31
C SER A 18 2.29 9.39 5.03
N MET A 19 2.36 10.42 4.19
CA MET A 19 1.68 10.44 2.89
C MET A 19 2.21 9.35 1.95
N CYS A 20 3.53 9.13 1.90
CA CYS A 20 4.13 8.00 1.17
C CYS A 20 3.71 6.64 1.74
N ALA A 21 3.67 6.51 3.07
CA ALA A 21 3.20 5.30 3.73
C ALA A 21 1.72 4.99 3.42
N MET A 22 0.85 6.00 3.45
CA MET A 22 -0.55 5.88 3.03
C MET A 22 -0.63 5.43 1.57
N ALA A 23 0.10 6.10 0.67
CA ALA A 23 0.08 5.78 -0.76
C ALA A 23 0.48 4.32 -1.03
N LYS A 24 1.54 3.84 -0.37
CA LYS A 24 1.95 2.44 -0.46
C LYS A 24 0.85 1.51 0.05
N LEU A 25 0.34 1.75 1.26
CA LEU A 25 -0.68 0.91 1.88
C LEU A 25 -1.91 0.74 0.99
N HIS A 26 -2.43 1.86 0.46
CA HIS A 26 -3.59 1.84 -0.42
C HIS A 26 -3.34 1.09 -1.73
N ALA A 27 -2.17 1.30 -2.36
CA ALA A 27 -1.84 0.61 -3.60
C ALA A 27 -1.72 -0.91 -3.35
N THR A 28 -1.02 -1.33 -2.31
CA THR A 28 -0.78 -2.75 -2.04
C THR A 28 -2.04 -3.48 -1.60
N GLU A 29 -2.88 -2.86 -0.77
CA GLU A 29 -4.15 -3.45 -0.35
C GLU A 29 -5.13 -3.57 -1.52
N ASN A 30 -5.30 -2.51 -2.31
CA ASN A 30 -6.25 -2.52 -3.42
C ASN A 30 -5.83 -3.51 -4.51
N CYS A 31 -4.55 -3.51 -4.90
CA CYS A 31 -4.07 -4.46 -5.90
C CYS A 31 -4.25 -5.91 -5.43
N SER A 32 -3.93 -6.19 -4.15
CA SER A 32 -4.12 -7.52 -3.57
C SER A 32 -5.60 -7.92 -3.57
N GLN A 33 -6.50 -7.02 -3.17
CA GLN A 33 -7.95 -7.28 -3.22
C GLN A 33 -8.45 -7.58 -4.62
N VAL A 34 -8.07 -6.75 -5.61
CA VAL A 34 -8.46 -6.92 -7.02
C VAL A 34 -8.00 -8.27 -7.56
N VAL A 35 -6.74 -8.66 -7.31
CA VAL A 35 -6.21 -9.93 -7.81
C VAL A 35 -6.84 -11.14 -7.10
N ASN A 36 -7.17 -11.03 -5.81
CA ASN A 36 -7.92 -12.08 -5.12
C ASN A 36 -9.35 -12.23 -5.68
N GLN A 37 -10.03 -11.12 -6.01
CA GLN A 37 -11.35 -11.18 -6.66
C GLN A 37 -11.27 -11.80 -8.05
N ALA A 38 -10.26 -11.42 -8.84
CA ALA A 38 -10.02 -12.05 -10.14
C ALA A 38 -9.77 -13.56 -10.00
N LEU A 39 -9.00 -14.00 -8.99
CA LEU A 39 -8.77 -15.42 -8.72
C LEU A 39 -10.06 -16.16 -8.40
N GLN A 40 -10.92 -15.55 -7.58
CA GLN A 40 -12.24 -16.11 -7.26
C GLN A 40 -13.12 -16.29 -8.51
N MET A 41 -13.05 -15.35 -9.47
CA MET A 41 -13.79 -15.44 -10.74
C MET A 41 -13.24 -16.53 -11.68
N PHE A 42 -11.92 -16.70 -11.73
CA PHE A 42 -11.26 -17.73 -12.55
C PHE A 42 -11.39 -19.14 -11.95
N GLY A 43 -11.63 -19.25 -10.65
CA GLY A 43 -11.64 -20.52 -9.93
C GLY A 43 -10.29 -21.23 -10.02
N GLY A 44 -10.32 -22.56 -10.18
CA GLY A 44 -9.10 -23.38 -10.26
C GLY A 44 -8.17 -23.00 -11.42
N TYR A 45 -8.72 -22.50 -12.54
CA TYR A 45 -7.94 -22.08 -13.70
C TYR A 45 -6.98 -20.93 -13.39
N GLY A 46 -7.31 -20.09 -12.40
CA GLY A 46 -6.46 -18.96 -12.00
C GLY A 46 -5.12 -19.38 -11.39
N TYR A 47 -4.97 -20.65 -11.00
CA TYR A 47 -3.71 -21.23 -10.52
C TYR A 47 -2.83 -21.82 -11.63
N LEU A 48 -3.38 -22.02 -12.84
CA LEU A 48 -2.63 -22.59 -13.95
C LEU A 48 -1.66 -21.56 -14.54
N LYS A 49 -0.52 -22.05 -15.06
CA LYS A 49 0.47 -21.19 -15.72
C LYS A 49 0.02 -20.66 -17.08
N ASP A 50 -1.08 -21.20 -17.63
CA ASP A 50 -1.69 -20.73 -18.88
C ASP A 50 -2.30 -19.33 -18.73
N TYR A 51 -2.57 -18.89 -17.49
CA TYR A 51 -3.06 -17.56 -17.18
C TYR A 51 -2.04 -16.79 -16.33
N PRO A 52 -1.87 -15.48 -16.56
CA PRO A 52 -0.90 -14.68 -15.80
C PRO A 52 -1.29 -14.46 -14.33
N LEU A 53 -2.53 -14.82 -13.95
CA LEU A 53 -3.12 -14.50 -12.66
C LEU A 53 -2.33 -15.08 -11.46
N GLN A 54 -1.85 -16.31 -11.57
CA GLN A 54 -1.01 -16.91 -10.52
C GLN A 54 0.28 -16.15 -10.29
N GLN A 55 0.82 -15.51 -11.33
CA GLN A 55 2.03 -14.70 -11.20
C GLN A 55 1.69 -13.38 -10.50
N TYR A 56 0.64 -12.68 -10.92
CA TYR A 56 0.20 -11.46 -10.25
C TYR A 56 -0.09 -11.66 -8.77
N LEU A 57 -0.71 -12.80 -8.39
CA LEU A 57 -0.95 -13.12 -6.99
C LEU A 57 0.34 -13.24 -6.19
N ARG A 58 1.36 -13.91 -6.75
CA ARG A 58 2.68 -14.09 -6.11
C ARG A 58 3.43 -12.76 -6.03
N ASP A 59 3.44 -11.99 -7.11
CA ASP A 59 4.15 -10.73 -7.20
C ASP A 59 3.54 -9.69 -6.25
N LEU A 60 2.22 -9.56 -6.19
CA LEU A 60 1.56 -8.61 -5.30
C LEU A 60 1.74 -8.95 -3.81
N ARG A 61 1.89 -10.23 -3.46
CA ARG A 61 2.14 -10.61 -2.06
C ARG A 61 3.44 -10.00 -1.54
N VAL A 62 4.46 -9.92 -2.39
CA VAL A 62 5.77 -9.38 -1.99
C VAL A 62 5.69 -7.90 -1.60
N HIS A 63 4.82 -7.14 -2.28
CA HIS A 63 4.65 -5.71 -2.01
C HIS A 63 4.01 -5.40 -0.65
N GLN A 64 3.32 -6.36 -0.05
CA GLN A 64 2.81 -6.23 1.33
C GLN A 64 3.89 -6.45 2.40
N ILE A 65 5.10 -6.87 2.00
CA ILE A 65 6.18 -7.30 2.91
C ILE A 65 7.45 -6.45 2.74
N LEU A 66 7.93 -6.29 1.51
CA LEU A 66 9.19 -5.59 1.22
C LEU A 66 9.07 -4.08 1.37
N GLU A 67 10.18 -3.40 1.67
CA GLU A 67 10.25 -1.96 1.92
C GLU A 67 9.31 -1.49 3.05
N GLY A 68 9.06 -2.39 4.01
CA GLY A 68 8.14 -2.21 5.14
C GLY A 68 6.76 -2.84 4.92
N THR A 69 6.27 -3.59 5.90
CA THR A 69 4.96 -4.25 5.81
C THR A 69 3.80 -3.26 5.83
N ASN A 70 2.61 -3.70 5.43
CA ASN A 70 1.39 -2.88 5.52
C ASN A 70 1.09 -2.42 6.96
N GLU A 71 1.41 -3.25 7.96
CA GLU A 71 1.27 -2.93 9.39
C GLU A 71 2.26 -1.83 9.80
N MET A 72 3.49 -1.88 9.30
CA MET A 72 4.47 -0.81 9.51
C MET A 72 4.03 0.50 8.85
N MET A 73 3.41 0.45 7.67
CA MET A 73 2.84 1.66 7.05
C MET A 73 1.72 2.24 7.91
N ARG A 74 0.81 1.41 8.44
CA ARG A 74 -0.22 1.86 9.39
C ARG A 74 0.39 2.47 10.66
N LEU A 75 1.47 1.90 11.19
CA LEU A 75 2.18 2.44 12.35
C LEU A 75 2.76 3.83 12.05
N ILE A 76 3.40 4.03 10.88
CA ILE A 76 3.95 5.33 10.47
C ILE A 76 2.83 6.38 10.37
N VAL A 77 1.73 6.03 9.72
CA VAL A 77 0.57 6.92 9.59
C VAL A 77 -0.04 7.25 10.96
N GLY A 78 -0.21 6.25 11.82
CA GLY A 78 -0.74 6.45 13.17
C GLY A 78 0.16 7.35 14.03
N ARG A 79 1.49 7.22 13.91
CA ARG A 79 2.44 8.09 14.62
C ARG A 79 2.37 9.54 14.15
N ASP A 80 2.24 9.77 12.85
CA ASP A 80 2.11 11.12 12.29
C ASP A 80 0.79 11.77 12.76
N LEU A 81 -0.33 11.04 12.68
CA LEU A 81 -1.63 11.52 13.15
C LEU A 81 -1.65 11.88 14.64
N LEU A 82 -0.91 11.15 15.46
CA LEU A 82 -0.81 11.37 16.91
C LEU A 82 0.36 12.27 17.31
N SER A 83 1.10 12.81 16.35
CA SER A 83 2.22 13.71 16.65
C SER A 83 1.72 15.04 17.21
N ASN A 84 2.47 15.60 18.16
CA ASN A 84 2.17 16.90 18.75
C ASN A 84 2.10 18.02 17.69
N GLU A 85 2.95 17.96 16.67
CA GLU A 85 2.93 18.88 15.52
C GLU A 85 1.60 18.83 14.78
N THR A 86 1.05 17.64 14.55
CA THR A 86 -0.24 17.47 13.86
C THR A 86 -1.42 17.86 14.75
N LEU A 87 -1.33 17.58 16.05
CA LEU A 87 -2.36 17.89 17.03
C LEU A 87 -2.35 19.37 17.48
N GLY A 88 -1.36 20.16 17.05
CA GLY A 88 -1.19 21.55 17.48
C GLY A 88 -0.90 21.69 18.98
N LEU A 89 -0.41 20.62 19.60
CA LEU A 89 -0.05 20.58 21.02
C LEU A 89 1.43 20.98 21.15
N LYS A 90 1.71 21.87 22.11
CA LYS A 90 3.09 22.24 22.46
C LYS A 90 3.78 21.12 23.23
#